data_AF-E3J0H2-F1
#
_entry.id   AF-E3J0H2-F1
#
_cell.length_a   1.000
_cell.length_b   1.000
_cell.length_c   1.000
_cell.angle_alpha   90.00
_cell.angle_beta   90.00
_cell.angle_gamma   90.00
#
_symmetry.space_group_name_H-M   'P 1'
#
loop_
_entity.id
_entity.type
_entity.pdbx_description
1 polymer ?
#
loop_
_entity_poly.entity_id
_entity_poly.type
_entity_poly.pdbx_seq_one_letter_code
_entity_poly.pdbx_strand_id
1 'polypeptide(L)'
;MSSSAQRRSLSGRSACAFMATVYRARTSQVTIPGRVVVALAGLLALALVTAGCQPNGIPIQSGPGGTVHPSGTPAPSGSSTPTSTPSPTPTGTPTPSPPSTNCTLIVPANPLSAAGLSTPYQMTATDPTAGPCHEANIAQSAFVQGAILTPGGNLTLYDPLVIDAGTQPAVPPAMAQVPQGATVALWFGFNGDNLTIRSADGTNSLAQGNCVNGLNGSIFGQFADCNAAAFFQSANALIRAGTLRVPAVGQAKDGLPCPTVRDFSVIDQDQSDNVTAQYLALPNGQTAQRNAAAVAAMGNNTVDLANASDNLLLDVFILPTLGCAPWTQPNGANDGQAESSLPLNELQAMVFQAAPVALVPLNNPMTLVNNNQSAAKTNLYRAGVDQPQIGAGASGDGATYCTNLFNDPRGIRRVFAGQTIFAAGPSPDQATGTNLFTFLAARANESFDNLSCASYGLTNPITLTLDGNGVVTAATIAPATGVPATTPAPSTVPASPTATRSPTRPPTTRPAPPRNGRHQVGMRGRFRNW
;
A
#
# COMPACT_ATOMS: atom_id res chain seq x y z
N MET A 1 -24.27 25.47 50.25
CA MET A 1 -24.81 25.70 48.88
C MET A 1 -23.78 26.50 48.09
N SER A 2 -23.68 26.26 46.78
CA SER A 2 -22.72 26.86 45.81
C SER A 2 -21.22 26.74 46.12
N SER A 3 -20.50 25.92 45.33
CA SER A 3 -19.53 26.41 44.34
C SER A 3 -18.83 25.24 43.61
N SER A 4 -19.12 25.13 42.32
CA SER A 4 -18.18 25.00 41.20
C SER A 4 -16.84 24.24 41.38
N ALA A 5 -16.68 23.15 40.62
CA ALA A 5 -15.38 22.59 40.27
C ALA A 5 -15.37 22.10 38.81
N GLN A 6 -14.49 22.65 37.98
CA GLN A 6 -14.30 22.25 36.57
C GLN A 6 -13.76 20.82 36.48
N ARG A 7 -14.34 20.00 35.59
CA ARG A 7 -13.66 18.82 35.04
C ARG A 7 -13.14 19.15 33.65
N ARG A 8 -11.82 19.14 33.47
CA ARG A 8 -11.20 19.20 32.14
C ARG A 8 -11.37 17.84 31.45
N SER A 9 -11.76 17.86 30.18
CA SER A 9 -11.76 16.64 29.36
C SER A 9 -10.33 16.18 29.07
N LEU A 10 -10.10 14.87 29.14
CA LEU A 10 -8.90 14.19 28.66
C LEU A 10 -9.35 13.06 27.72
N SER A 11 -9.70 13.42 26.49
CA SER A 11 -9.96 12.50 25.38
C SER A 11 -9.18 12.98 24.16
N GLY A 12 -8.22 12.19 23.67
CA GLY A 12 -7.43 12.56 22.48
C GLY A 12 -5.95 12.13 22.45
N ARG A 13 -5.48 11.23 23.33
CA ARG A 13 -4.05 10.82 23.37
C ARG A 13 -3.76 9.34 23.05
N SER A 14 -4.76 8.50 22.80
CA SER A 14 -4.55 7.05 22.62
C SER A 14 -4.54 6.55 21.16
N ALA A 15 -4.83 7.40 20.16
CA ALA A 15 -4.91 6.98 18.76
C ALA A 15 -3.54 7.06 18.03
N CYS A 16 -2.75 8.10 18.27
CA CYS A 16 -1.46 8.31 17.56
C CYS A 16 -0.37 7.29 17.90
N ALA A 17 -0.49 6.54 19.00
CA ALA A 17 0.59 5.67 19.48
C ALA A 17 0.62 4.26 18.84
N PHE A 18 -0.39 3.89 18.05
CA PHE A 18 -0.53 2.52 17.53
C PHE A 18 -0.10 2.34 16.07
N MET A 19 -0.15 3.39 15.23
CA MET A 19 0.35 3.34 13.84
C MET A 19 1.84 2.96 13.77
N ALA A 20 2.66 3.53 14.65
CA ALA A 20 4.08 3.24 14.74
C ALA A 20 4.40 1.77 15.10
N THR A 21 3.42 1.00 15.58
CA THR A 21 3.60 -0.42 15.92
C THR A 21 3.51 -1.34 14.70
N VAL A 22 2.69 -0.99 13.69
CA VAL A 22 2.50 -1.83 12.49
C VAL A 22 3.80 -1.89 11.68
N TYR A 23 4.42 -0.74 11.42
CA TYR A 23 5.74 -0.70 10.76
C TYR A 23 6.89 -1.26 11.65
N ARG A 24 6.86 -1.05 12.97
CA ARG A 24 7.88 -1.63 13.89
C ARG A 24 7.77 -3.13 14.12
N ALA A 25 6.66 -3.79 13.76
CA ALA A 25 6.47 -5.22 14.00
C ALA A 25 7.51 -6.09 13.27
N ARG A 26 8.15 -5.58 12.20
CA ARG A 26 9.17 -6.30 11.41
C ARG A 26 10.47 -6.64 12.17
N THR A 27 10.70 -6.16 13.39
CA THR A 27 12.01 -6.32 14.08
C THR A 27 12.15 -7.51 15.04
N SER A 28 11.22 -8.47 15.10
CA SER A 28 11.31 -9.60 16.06
C SER A 28 10.89 -10.94 15.48
N GLN A 29 11.84 -11.70 14.90
CA GLN A 29 12.04 -13.17 15.05
C GLN A 29 13.12 -13.71 14.06
N VAL A 30 14.31 -13.10 14.00
CA VAL A 30 15.48 -13.75 13.37
C VAL A 30 16.22 -14.57 14.42
N THR A 31 15.74 -15.79 14.68
CA THR A 31 16.43 -16.73 15.56
C THR A 31 17.56 -17.44 14.81
N ILE A 32 18.78 -16.92 14.90
CA ILE A 32 19.98 -17.57 14.33
C ILE A 32 20.44 -18.72 15.27
N PRO A 33 20.47 -19.98 14.84
CA PRO A 33 20.97 -21.08 15.67
C PRO A 33 22.51 -21.15 15.62
N GLY A 34 23.18 -20.55 16.61
CA GLY A 34 24.64 -20.55 16.74
C GLY A 34 25.16 -21.34 17.95
N ARG A 35 25.52 -22.61 17.78
CA ARG A 35 26.33 -23.39 18.75
C ARG A 35 27.65 -23.83 18.12
N VAL A 36 28.71 -23.05 18.28
CA VAL A 36 30.10 -23.56 18.38
C VAL A 36 30.85 -22.75 19.43
N VAL A 37 31.61 -23.43 20.27
CA VAL A 37 32.35 -22.89 21.43
C VAL A 37 33.82 -22.65 21.08
N VAL A 38 34.38 -21.49 21.42
CA VAL A 38 35.75 -21.33 21.97
C VAL A 38 35.75 -20.13 22.93
N ALA A 39 36.46 -20.22 24.06
CA ALA A 39 36.57 -19.17 25.06
C ALA A 39 37.99 -18.55 25.08
N LEU A 40 38.14 -17.29 25.50
CA LEU A 40 39.28 -16.83 26.32
C LEU A 40 39.11 -15.40 26.88
N ALA A 41 39.76 -15.19 28.03
CA ALA A 41 39.60 -14.14 29.03
C ALA A 41 40.06 -12.71 28.67
N GLY A 42 39.73 -11.74 29.55
CA GLY A 42 40.48 -10.47 29.66
C GLY A 42 39.77 -9.37 30.47
N LEU A 43 40.20 -9.11 31.71
CA LEU A 43 39.74 -7.96 32.52
C LEU A 43 40.37 -6.64 32.06
N LEU A 44 39.64 -5.52 32.22
CA LEU A 44 40.18 -4.33 32.90
C LEU A 44 39.05 -3.44 33.46
N ALA A 45 39.36 -2.63 34.48
CA ALA A 45 38.37 -1.83 35.21
C ALA A 45 38.89 -0.42 35.60
N LEU A 46 37.93 0.47 35.86
CA LEU A 46 37.93 1.55 36.88
C LEU A 46 38.70 2.88 36.66
N ALA A 47 37.94 3.99 36.52
CA ALA A 47 38.06 5.30 37.24
C ALA A 47 37.01 6.30 36.64
N LEU A 48 36.06 6.95 37.36
CA LEU A 48 36.13 7.92 38.49
C LEU A 48 36.76 9.29 38.05
N VAL A 49 36.27 10.50 38.37
CA VAL A 49 35.10 10.98 39.16
C VAL A 49 34.84 12.50 38.93
N THR A 50 33.62 13.01 39.22
CA THR A 50 33.23 14.34 39.83
C THR A 50 31.86 14.82 39.29
N ALA A 51 30.99 15.57 40.00
CA ALA A 51 30.68 15.75 41.43
C ALA A 51 29.36 16.58 41.57
N GLY A 52 28.53 16.43 42.61
CA GLY A 52 27.36 17.34 42.81
C GLY A 52 26.23 16.96 43.81
N CYS A 53 26.45 17.20 45.10
CA CYS A 53 25.51 17.50 46.22
C CYS A 53 24.07 16.93 46.38
N GLN A 54 23.84 16.40 47.60
CA GLN A 54 22.57 16.21 48.36
C GLN A 54 22.34 17.41 49.37
N PRO A 55 21.37 17.50 50.34
CA PRO A 55 20.68 16.43 51.12
C PRO A 55 19.28 16.65 51.82
N ASN A 56 18.83 15.62 52.57
CA ASN A 56 17.94 15.59 53.79
C ASN A 56 16.42 15.89 53.70
N GLY A 57 15.53 15.30 54.53
CA GLY A 57 15.72 14.35 55.67
C GLY A 57 14.43 13.74 56.29
N ILE A 58 14.58 12.95 57.38
CA ILE A 58 13.56 12.13 58.11
C ILE A 58 13.26 12.73 59.51
N PRO A 59 12.22 12.31 60.30
CA PRO A 59 12.38 11.27 61.38
C PRO A 59 11.15 10.31 61.59
N ILE A 60 11.26 9.04 62.04
CA ILE A 60 11.53 8.44 63.41
C ILE A 60 10.37 8.76 64.42
N GLN A 61 9.75 7.87 65.24
CA GLN A 61 10.19 6.71 66.07
C GLN A 61 9.10 5.58 66.30
N SER A 62 9.25 4.68 67.29
CA SER A 62 8.37 3.52 67.62
C SER A 62 8.44 3.03 69.12
N GLY A 63 7.47 2.20 69.57
CA GLY A 63 7.47 1.38 70.81
C GLY A 63 7.02 2.05 72.13
N PRO A 64 6.87 1.34 73.28
CA PRO A 64 6.82 -0.12 73.59
C PRO A 64 5.35 -0.63 73.79
N GLY A 65 4.98 -1.81 74.35
CA GLY A 65 5.67 -3.05 74.78
C GLY A 65 5.28 -3.53 76.21
N GLY A 66 4.84 -4.80 76.41
CA GLY A 66 4.47 -5.37 77.73
C GLY A 66 3.96 -6.83 77.72
N THR A 67 4.44 -7.66 78.65
CA THR A 67 4.20 -9.12 78.80
C THR A 67 3.24 -9.47 79.94
N VAL A 68 2.39 -10.52 79.83
CA VAL A 68 1.96 -11.44 80.93
C VAL A 68 1.44 -12.79 80.38
N HIS A 69 1.91 -13.91 80.94
CA HIS A 69 1.24 -15.23 81.06
C HIS A 69 0.89 -15.40 82.56
N PRO A 70 -0.13 -16.17 83.03
CA PRO A 70 -0.35 -17.57 82.61
C PRO A 70 -1.81 -18.15 82.70
N SER A 71 -1.94 -19.41 82.23
CA SER A 71 -2.80 -20.53 82.70
C SER A 71 -4.30 -20.37 83.06
N GLY A 72 -5.16 -21.19 82.43
CA GLY A 72 -6.53 -21.47 82.92
C GLY A 72 -7.47 -22.24 81.98
N THR A 73 -7.36 -23.58 81.92
CA THR A 73 -8.36 -24.54 81.37
C THR A 73 -9.70 -24.40 82.13
N PRO A 74 -10.93 -24.51 81.54
CA PRO A 74 -11.33 -25.62 80.65
C PRO A 74 -12.37 -25.33 79.51
N ALA A 75 -12.63 -26.36 78.70
CA ALA A 75 -13.80 -26.50 77.82
C ALA A 75 -14.95 -27.22 78.58
N PRO A 76 -16.15 -27.47 78.01
CA PRO A 76 -16.73 -27.00 76.74
C PRO A 76 -18.15 -26.38 76.87
N SER A 77 -18.64 -25.70 75.82
CA SER A 77 -20.06 -25.79 75.39
C SER A 77 -20.24 -25.17 74.00
N GLY A 78 -21.15 -25.69 73.19
CA GLY A 78 -21.39 -25.22 71.82
C GLY A 78 -22.48 -24.15 71.73
N SER A 79 -22.35 -23.26 70.74
CA SER A 79 -23.45 -22.45 70.22
C SER A 79 -23.19 -22.12 68.74
N SER A 80 -24.21 -22.19 67.90
CA SER A 80 -24.10 -22.11 66.44
C SER A 80 -24.10 -20.67 65.93
N THR A 81 -23.04 -20.28 65.22
CA THR A 81 -22.94 -19.00 64.49
C THR A 81 -23.51 -19.15 63.08
N PRO A 82 -24.40 -18.26 62.59
CA PRO A 82 -24.96 -18.35 61.25
C PRO A 82 -23.92 -17.98 60.17
N THR A 83 -23.79 -18.84 59.16
CA THR A 83 -22.89 -18.64 58.01
C THR A 83 -23.35 -17.44 57.16
N SER A 84 -22.46 -16.47 56.96
CA SER A 84 -22.68 -15.39 56.00
C SER A 84 -22.57 -15.89 54.56
N THR A 85 -23.59 -15.59 53.75
CA THR A 85 -23.59 -15.90 52.31
C THR A 85 -22.50 -15.09 51.60
N PRO A 86 -21.59 -15.72 50.82
CA PRO A 86 -20.60 -14.97 50.06
C PRO A 86 -21.26 -14.15 48.95
N SER A 87 -20.95 -12.85 48.91
CA SER A 87 -21.32 -11.96 47.81
C SER A 87 -20.63 -12.44 46.53
N PRO A 88 -21.32 -12.48 45.36
CA PRO A 88 -20.69 -12.91 44.12
C PRO A 88 -19.54 -11.97 43.74
N THR A 89 -18.33 -12.52 43.62
CA THR A 89 -17.17 -11.83 43.07
C THR A 89 -17.54 -11.28 41.69
N PRO A 90 -17.35 -9.98 41.41
CA PRO A 90 -17.61 -9.45 40.08
C PRO A 90 -16.65 -10.10 39.09
N THR A 91 -17.20 -10.90 38.17
CA THR A 91 -16.45 -11.46 37.04
C THR A 91 -15.83 -10.31 36.27
N GLY A 92 -14.49 -10.21 36.29
CA GLY A 92 -13.79 -9.15 35.57
C GLY A 92 -14.17 -9.19 34.10
N THR A 93 -14.57 -8.04 33.55
CA THR A 93 -14.83 -7.91 32.11
C THR A 93 -13.58 -8.37 31.37
N PRO A 94 -13.65 -9.36 30.47
CA PRO A 94 -12.48 -9.83 29.75
C PRO A 94 -11.87 -8.66 28.96
N THR A 95 -10.57 -8.46 29.13
CA THR A 95 -9.82 -7.48 28.33
C THR A 95 -10.01 -7.81 26.85
N PRO A 96 -10.37 -6.84 25.99
CA PRO A 96 -10.48 -7.09 24.55
C PRO A 96 -9.17 -7.69 24.02
N SER A 97 -9.28 -8.75 23.22
CA SER A 97 -8.13 -9.27 22.47
C SER A 97 -7.56 -8.18 21.56
N PRO A 98 -6.24 -8.14 21.33
CA PRO A 98 -5.67 -7.24 20.34
C PRO A 98 -6.26 -7.52 18.95
N PRO A 99 -6.34 -6.53 18.04
CA PRO A 99 -6.79 -6.76 16.67
C PRO A 99 -5.84 -7.71 15.92
N SER A 100 -6.38 -8.62 15.11
CA SER A 100 -5.57 -9.53 14.29
C SER A 100 -4.97 -8.79 13.09
N THR A 101 -3.68 -8.97 12.81
CA THR A 101 -3.05 -8.50 11.57
C THR A 101 -3.27 -9.46 10.38
N ASN A 102 -3.96 -10.58 10.60
CA ASN A 102 -4.20 -11.62 9.60
C ASN A 102 -5.72 -11.78 9.38
N CYS A 103 -6.21 -11.31 8.25
CA CYS A 103 -7.63 -11.27 7.93
C CYS A 103 -7.95 -12.07 6.65
N THR A 104 -9.20 -12.48 6.52
CA THR A 104 -9.71 -13.24 5.38
C THR A 104 -10.86 -12.46 4.74
N LEU A 105 -10.75 -12.20 3.44
CA LEU A 105 -11.79 -11.59 2.63
C LEU A 105 -12.61 -12.66 1.89
N ILE A 106 -13.93 -12.56 2.01
CA ILE A 106 -14.89 -13.47 1.38
C ILE A 106 -15.32 -12.86 0.05
N VAL A 107 -14.95 -13.53 -1.04
CA VAL A 107 -15.24 -13.13 -2.42
C VAL A 107 -16.65 -13.63 -2.82
N PRO A 108 -17.58 -12.74 -3.21
CA PRO A 108 -18.94 -13.09 -3.58
C PRO A 108 -18.99 -13.90 -4.89
N ALA A 109 -20.10 -14.61 -5.12
CA ALA A 109 -20.29 -15.41 -6.33
C ALA A 109 -20.20 -14.56 -7.60
N ASN A 110 -19.59 -15.12 -8.66
CA ASN A 110 -19.40 -14.44 -9.95
C ASN A 110 -18.76 -13.04 -9.80
N PRO A 111 -17.58 -12.90 -9.15
CA PRO A 111 -17.03 -11.62 -8.71
C PRO A 111 -16.75 -10.63 -9.85
N LEU A 112 -16.58 -11.12 -11.08
CA LEU A 112 -16.35 -10.33 -12.30
C LEU A 112 -17.64 -9.84 -12.98
N SER A 113 -18.82 -10.14 -12.42
CA SER A 113 -20.12 -9.72 -12.95
C SER A 113 -20.63 -8.46 -12.27
N ALA A 114 -21.56 -7.73 -12.89
CA ALA A 114 -22.19 -6.56 -12.28
C ALA A 114 -22.79 -6.85 -10.89
N ALA A 115 -23.40 -8.03 -10.71
CA ALA A 115 -23.94 -8.45 -9.41
C ALA A 115 -22.82 -8.75 -8.39
N GLY A 116 -21.76 -9.45 -8.81
CA GLY A 116 -20.61 -9.77 -7.94
C GLY A 116 -19.83 -8.53 -7.49
N LEU A 117 -19.62 -7.56 -8.39
CA LEU A 117 -19.04 -6.25 -8.08
C LEU A 117 -19.92 -5.44 -7.10
N SER A 118 -21.25 -5.45 -7.29
CA SER A 118 -22.19 -4.72 -6.44
C SER A 118 -22.44 -5.40 -5.08
N THR A 119 -21.98 -6.64 -4.89
CA THR A 119 -22.15 -7.39 -3.63
C THR A 119 -21.01 -7.05 -2.68
N PRO A 120 -21.28 -6.63 -1.42
CA PRO A 120 -20.23 -6.41 -0.44
C PRO A 120 -19.37 -7.66 -0.20
N TYR A 121 -18.07 -7.46 -0.26
CA TYR A 121 -17.05 -8.43 0.15
C TYR A 121 -17.00 -8.40 1.68
N GLN A 122 -16.88 -9.57 2.32
CA GLN A 122 -16.99 -9.67 3.78
C GLN A 122 -15.64 -10.01 4.39
N MET A 123 -15.14 -9.19 5.32
CA MET A 123 -13.91 -9.47 6.06
C MET A 123 -14.20 -10.20 7.37
N THR A 124 -13.32 -11.15 7.71
CA THR A 124 -13.31 -11.85 9.01
C THR A 124 -11.87 -12.11 9.45
N ALA A 125 -11.66 -12.51 10.70
CA ALA A 125 -10.36 -12.99 11.17
C ALA A 125 -10.01 -14.34 10.52
N THR A 126 -8.77 -14.49 10.06
CA THR A 126 -8.26 -15.78 9.54
C THR A 126 -8.14 -16.81 10.66
N ASP A 127 -7.67 -16.37 11.83
CA ASP A 127 -7.72 -17.12 13.08
C ASP A 127 -8.46 -16.26 14.13
N PRO A 128 -9.71 -16.60 14.50
CA PRO A 128 -10.46 -15.87 15.51
C PRO A 128 -9.80 -15.85 16.90
N THR A 129 -8.85 -16.74 17.18
CA THR A 129 -8.11 -16.76 18.46
C THR A 129 -6.96 -15.75 18.48
N ALA A 130 -6.49 -15.30 17.31
CA ALA A 130 -5.47 -14.25 17.17
C ALA A 130 -6.04 -12.82 17.30
N GLY A 131 -7.37 -12.67 17.37
CA GLY A 131 -8.06 -11.38 17.49
C GLY A 131 -9.09 -11.14 16.39
N PRO A 132 -9.98 -10.14 16.53
CA PRO A 132 -10.94 -9.80 15.50
C PRO A 132 -10.29 -9.00 14.35
N CYS A 133 -10.96 -9.00 13.19
CA CYS A 133 -10.71 -8.08 12.09
C CYS A 133 -11.91 -7.15 11.92
N HIS A 134 -11.65 -5.85 11.76
CA HIS A 134 -12.68 -4.82 11.60
C HIS A 134 -12.32 -3.87 10.45
N GLU A 135 -13.18 -3.75 9.46
CA GLU A 135 -12.94 -2.93 8.25
C GLU A 135 -12.81 -1.44 8.60
N ALA A 136 -13.60 -0.98 9.58
CA ALA A 136 -13.51 0.38 10.12
C ALA A 136 -12.22 0.70 10.90
N ASN A 137 -11.36 -0.29 11.15
CA ASN A 137 -10.04 -0.07 11.73
C ASN A 137 -9.01 0.13 10.60
N ILE A 138 -8.47 1.35 10.48
CA ILE A 138 -7.53 1.74 9.41
C ILE A 138 -6.34 0.77 9.28
N ALA A 139 -5.86 0.18 10.38
CA ALA A 139 -4.76 -0.79 10.40
C ALA A 139 -5.17 -2.24 10.01
N GLN A 140 -6.43 -2.45 9.64
CA GLN A 140 -7.01 -3.73 9.23
C GLN A 140 -7.90 -3.60 7.99
N SER A 141 -8.11 -2.41 7.45
CA SER A 141 -8.97 -2.21 6.27
C SER A 141 -8.45 -3.00 5.07
N ALA A 142 -9.36 -3.72 4.41
CA ALA A 142 -9.13 -4.43 3.16
C ALA A 142 -9.86 -3.73 2.02
N PHE A 143 -9.24 -3.62 0.86
CA PHE A 143 -9.72 -2.81 -0.26
C PHE A 143 -9.85 -3.66 -1.51
N VAL A 144 -10.87 -3.40 -2.32
CA VAL A 144 -11.08 -4.03 -3.62
C VAL A 144 -11.24 -2.93 -4.67
N GLN A 145 -10.44 -3.00 -5.72
CA GLN A 145 -10.52 -2.11 -6.88
C GLN A 145 -10.72 -2.92 -8.14
N GLY A 146 -11.66 -2.51 -8.98
CA GLY A 146 -12.01 -3.19 -10.22
C GLY A 146 -11.84 -2.30 -11.45
N ALA A 147 -11.45 -2.91 -12.56
CA ALA A 147 -11.42 -2.27 -13.86
C ALA A 147 -12.23 -3.07 -14.89
N ILE A 148 -12.98 -2.36 -15.71
CA ILE A 148 -13.94 -2.88 -16.68
C ILE A 148 -13.54 -2.35 -18.05
N LEU A 149 -13.02 -3.23 -18.90
CA LEU A 149 -12.52 -2.90 -20.24
C LEU A 149 -13.44 -3.46 -21.32
N THR A 150 -14.08 -2.59 -22.08
CA THR A 150 -14.92 -2.99 -23.22
C THR A 150 -14.07 -3.38 -24.44
N PRO A 151 -14.58 -4.22 -25.37
CA PRO A 151 -13.90 -4.52 -26.64
C PRO A 151 -13.60 -3.27 -27.50
N GLY A 152 -14.36 -2.18 -27.29
CA GLY A 152 -14.17 -0.89 -27.95
C GLY A 152 -13.12 0.02 -27.30
N GLY A 153 -12.39 -0.44 -26.28
CA GLY A 153 -11.33 0.33 -25.62
C GLY A 153 -11.79 1.33 -24.57
N ASN A 154 -13.09 1.44 -24.28
CA ASN A 154 -13.55 2.17 -23.10
C ASN A 154 -13.18 1.38 -21.84
N LEU A 155 -12.50 2.04 -20.90
CA LEU A 155 -12.06 1.51 -19.61
C LEU A 155 -12.71 2.36 -18.51
N THR A 156 -13.48 1.73 -17.64
CA THR A 156 -14.09 2.36 -16.45
C THR A 156 -13.69 1.60 -15.20
N LEU A 157 -13.69 2.29 -14.06
CA LEU A 157 -13.37 1.71 -12.76
C LEU A 157 -14.62 1.40 -11.96
N TYR A 158 -14.49 0.54 -10.95
CA TYR A 158 -15.51 0.26 -9.97
C TYR A 158 -14.84 -0.34 -8.72
N ASP A 159 -15.05 0.25 -7.53
CA ASP A 159 -14.53 -0.28 -6.26
C ASP A 159 -15.62 -1.05 -5.51
N PRO A 160 -15.60 -2.40 -5.46
CA PRO A 160 -16.48 -3.16 -4.58
C PRO A 160 -16.29 -2.77 -3.12
N LEU A 161 -17.37 -2.74 -2.36
CA LEU A 161 -17.32 -2.41 -0.93
C LEU A 161 -16.85 -3.61 -0.10
N VAL A 162 -15.98 -3.37 0.88
CA VAL A 162 -15.72 -4.32 1.99
C VAL A 162 -16.53 -3.93 3.23
N ILE A 163 -17.07 -4.93 3.93
CA ILE A 163 -17.76 -4.82 5.23
C ILE A 163 -17.29 -5.93 6.18
N ASP A 164 -17.53 -5.79 7.48
CA ASP A 164 -17.37 -6.89 8.44
C ASP A 164 -18.36 -8.03 8.16
N ALA A 165 -17.92 -9.28 8.28
CA ALA A 165 -18.75 -10.45 8.01
C ALA A 165 -20.01 -10.49 8.90
N GLY A 166 -21.16 -10.74 8.27
CA GLY A 166 -22.47 -10.75 8.94
C GLY A 166 -23.04 -9.36 9.28
N THR A 167 -22.38 -8.26 8.91
CA THR A 167 -22.91 -6.90 9.07
C THR A 167 -23.70 -6.42 7.84
N GLN A 168 -24.11 -5.15 7.83
CA GLN A 168 -24.69 -4.47 6.67
C GLN A 168 -23.92 -3.16 6.44
N PRO A 169 -23.74 -2.74 5.17
CA PRO A 169 -23.07 -1.48 4.87
C PRO A 169 -23.86 -0.29 5.42
N ALA A 170 -23.17 0.81 5.71
CA ALA A 170 -23.81 2.05 6.17
C ALA A 170 -24.75 2.65 5.11
N VAL A 171 -24.38 2.46 3.83
CA VAL A 171 -25.14 2.87 2.65
C VAL A 171 -25.03 1.75 1.61
N PRO A 172 -26.12 1.34 0.93
CA PRO A 172 -26.04 0.32 -0.11
C PRO A 172 -25.02 0.67 -1.20
N PRO A 173 -24.21 -0.30 -1.70
CA PRO A 173 -23.29 -0.04 -2.80
C PRO A 173 -24.00 0.49 -4.05
N ALA A 174 -23.31 1.36 -4.79
CA ALA A 174 -23.72 1.73 -6.14
C ALA A 174 -23.76 0.48 -7.04
N MET A 175 -24.70 0.43 -8.00
CA MET A 175 -24.81 -0.70 -8.90
C MET A 175 -23.74 -0.63 -10.00
N ALA A 176 -22.84 -1.62 -10.02
CA ALA A 176 -21.83 -1.75 -11.07
C ALA A 176 -22.45 -1.96 -12.45
N GLN A 177 -21.85 -1.38 -13.49
CA GLN A 177 -22.25 -1.55 -14.88
C GLN A 177 -21.16 -2.32 -15.63
N VAL A 178 -21.46 -3.55 -16.05
CA VAL A 178 -20.53 -4.39 -16.85
C VAL A 178 -21.14 -4.58 -18.25
N PRO A 179 -20.65 -3.88 -19.28
CA PRO A 179 -21.11 -4.06 -20.65
C PRO A 179 -20.85 -5.48 -21.17
N GLN A 180 -21.69 -5.96 -22.08
CA GLN A 180 -21.54 -7.29 -22.68
C GLN A 180 -20.18 -7.41 -23.39
N GLY A 181 -19.45 -8.49 -23.09
CA GLY A 181 -18.13 -8.76 -23.66
C GLY A 181 -16.99 -7.94 -23.05
N ALA A 182 -17.24 -7.16 -21.98
CA ALA A 182 -16.16 -6.50 -21.25
C ALA A 182 -15.28 -7.54 -20.52
N THR A 183 -13.97 -7.27 -20.48
CA THR A 183 -13.03 -7.95 -19.59
C THR A 183 -13.01 -7.20 -18.27
N VAL A 184 -13.32 -7.90 -17.17
CA VAL A 184 -13.28 -7.35 -15.82
C VAL A 184 -12.14 -8.00 -15.05
N ALA A 185 -11.42 -7.22 -14.25
CA ALA A 185 -10.47 -7.73 -13.26
C ALA A 185 -10.60 -6.95 -11.96
N LEU A 186 -10.09 -7.57 -10.89
CA LEU A 186 -10.05 -7.03 -9.53
C LEU A 186 -8.64 -7.12 -8.97
N TRP A 187 -8.29 -6.15 -8.13
CA TRP A 187 -7.08 -6.13 -7.33
C TRP A 187 -7.48 -5.88 -5.87
N PHE A 188 -6.71 -6.46 -4.96
CA PHE A 188 -6.97 -6.43 -3.53
C PHE A 188 -5.80 -5.79 -2.80
N GLY A 189 -6.10 -4.87 -1.90
CA GLY A 189 -5.14 -4.27 -0.97
C GLY A 189 -5.54 -4.50 0.48
N PHE A 190 -4.59 -4.36 1.39
CA PHE A 190 -4.80 -4.56 2.82
C PHE A 190 -3.79 -3.72 3.62
N ASN A 191 -4.20 -3.24 4.79
CA ASN A 191 -3.35 -2.42 5.67
C ASN A 191 -2.76 -3.19 6.88
N GLY A 192 -3.13 -4.47 7.06
CA GLY A 192 -2.48 -5.38 8.01
C GLY A 192 -1.44 -6.29 7.33
N ASP A 193 -0.96 -7.32 8.01
CA ASP A 193 0.13 -8.18 7.49
C ASP A 193 -0.30 -9.09 6.32
N ASN A 194 -1.44 -9.79 6.47
CA ASN A 194 -1.85 -10.85 5.54
C ASN A 194 -3.36 -10.81 5.24
N LEU A 195 -3.70 -10.70 3.95
CA LEU A 195 -5.04 -10.89 3.42
C LEU A 195 -5.14 -12.22 2.69
N THR A 196 -5.84 -13.19 3.30
CA THR A 196 -6.27 -14.40 2.61
C THR A 196 -7.57 -14.12 1.86
N ILE A 197 -7.74 -14.57 0.62
CA ILE A 197 -9.06 -14.55 -0.04
C ILE A 197 -9.68 -15.94 -0.04
N ARG A 198 -11.00 -16.01 0.17
CA ARG A 198 -11.79 -17.26 0.09
C ARG A 198 -13.08 -17.08 -0.69
N SER A 199 -13.58 -18.16 -1.29
CA SER A 199 -14.95 -18.17 -1.85
C SER A 199 -15.99 -17.98 -0.73
N ALA A 200 -17.10 -17.34 -1.07
CA ALA A 200 -18.31 -17.38 -0.25
C ALA A 200 -18.84 -18.83 -0.13
N ASP A 201 -19.49 -19.13 1.00
CA ASP A 201 -19.91 -20.50 1.33
C ASP A 201 -20.89 -21.05 0.27
N GLY A 202 -20.65 -22.28 -0.20
CA GLY A 202 -21.45 -22.90 -1.27
C GLY A 202 -21.15 -22.39 -2.69
N THR A 203 -20.12 -21.56 -2.87
CA THR A 203 -19.74 -20.98 -4.18
C THR A 203 -18.34 -21.41 -4.62
N ASN A 204 -18.00 -21.14 -5.88
CA ASN A 204 -16.64 -21.32 -6.41
C ASN A 204 -16.05 -19.98 -6.91
N SER A 205 -16.29 -18.90 -6.16
CA SER A 205 -15.96 -17.52 -6.57
C SER A 205 -14.51 -17.34 -7.02
N LEU A 206 -13.55 -17.94 -6.32
CA LEU A 206 -12.13 -17.78 -6.66
C LEU A 206 -11.78 -18.36 -8.03
N ALA A 207 -12.31 -19.54 -8.37
CA ALA A 207 -12.10 -20.12 -9.69
C ALA A 207 -12.91 -19.39 -10.78
N GLN A 208 -14.15 -18.96 -10.46
CA GLN A 208 -14.96 -18.12 -11.36
C GLN A 208 -14.31 -16.77 -11.67
N GLY A 209 -13.58 -16.21 -10.71
CA GLY A 209 -12.84 -14.96 -10.86
C GLY A 209 -11.41 -15.12 -11.39
N ASN A 210 -10.91 -16.33 -11.63
CA ASN A 210 -9.49 -16.59 -11.92
C ASN A 210 -8.56 -15.92 -10.89
N CYS A 211 -8.88 -16.08 -9.60
CA CYS A 211 -8.21 -15.36 -8.52
C CYS A 211 -6.88 -15.97 -8.10
N VAL A 212 -5.89 -15.09 -7.86
CA VAL A 212 -4.52 -15.43 -7.46
C VAL A 212 -4.15 -14.61 -6.23
N ASN A 213 -3.86 -15.31 -5.12
CA ASN A 213 -3.45 -14.71 -3.85
C ASN A 213 -2.06 -15.21 -3.41
N GLY A 214 -1.40 -16.05 -4.22
CA GLY A 214 -0.06 -16.56 -3.94
C GLY A 214 0.23 -17.90 -4.63
N LEU A 215 1.18 -18.66 -4.09
CA LEU A 215 1.59 -19.97 -4.59
C LEU A 215 1.45 -21.05 -3.50
N ASN A 216 0.64 -22.09 -3.75
CA ASN A 216 0.53 -23.28 -2.90
C ASN A 216 0.35 -22.99 -1.39
N GLY A 217 -0.54 -22.05 -1.05
CA GLY A 217 -0.79 -21.62 0.33
C GLY A 217 0.19 -20.56 0.89
N SER A 218 1.30 -20.28 0.20
CA SER A 218 2.13 -19.11 0.48
C SER A 218 1.54 -17.89 -0.21
N ILE A 219 0.71 -17.13 0.51
CA ILE A 219 0.04 -15.92 0.00
C ILE A 219 1.04 -14.78 -0.27
N PHE A 220 0.63 -13.76 -1.03
CA PHE A 220 1.45 -12.58 -1.26
C PHE A 220 1.57 -11.68 -0.02
N GLY A 221 0.67 -11.77 0.96
CA GLY A 221 0.61 -10.87 2.11
C GLY A 221 -0.54 -9.88 1.91
N GLN A 222 -0.23 -8.63 1.58
CA GLN A 222 -1.23 -7.57 1.43
C GLN A 222 -1.99 -7.60 0.08
N PHE A 223 -1.48 -8.36 -0.91
CA PHE A 223 -1.95 -8.37 -2.30
C PHE A 223 -2.75 -9.63 -2.70
N ALA A 224 -3.71 -9.43 -3.60
CA ALA A 224 -4.22 -10.47 -4.50
C ALA A 224 -4.78 -9.83 -5.79
N ASP A 225 -5.08 -10.67 -6.79
CA ASP A 225 -5.87 -10.28 -7.95
C ASP A 225 -6.94 -11.31 -8.31
N CYS A 226 -7.92 -10.90 -9.12
CA CYS A 226 -8.79 -11.78 -9.88
C CYS A 226 -8.78 -11.35 -11.35
N ASN A 227 -8.37 -12.26 -12.24
CA ASN A 227 -8.38 -12.10 -13.70
C ASN A 227 -7.48 -10.98 -14.26
N ALA A 228 -6.55 -10.42 -13.48
CA ALA A 228 -5.72 -9.30 -13.92
C ALA A 228 -4.88 -9.62 -15.16
N ALA A 229 -4.29 -10.82 -15.22
CA ALA A 229 -3.51 -11.26 -16.37
C ALA A 229 -4.31 -11.26 -17.70
N ALA A 230 -5.60 -11.62 -17.67
CA ALA A 230 -6.46 -11.58 -18.85
C ALA A 230 -6.92 -10.16 -19.21
N PHE A 231 -7.15 -9.32 -18.20
CA PHE A 231 -7.42 -7.89 -18.38
C PHE A 231 -6.24 -7.18 -19.07
N PHE A 232 -5.01 -7.35 -18.56
CA PHE A 232 -3.83 -6.72 -19.15
C PHE A 232 -3.50 -7.25 -20.55
N GLN A 233 -3.68 -8.55 -20.83
CA GLN A 233 -3.57 -9.08 -22.20
C GLN A 233 -4.55 -8.38 -23.16
N SER A 234 -5.79 -8.17 -22.73
CA SER A 234 -6.83 -7.47 -23.52
C SER A 234 -6.52 -5.98 -23.69
N ALA A 235 -6.14 -5.29 -22.61
CA ALA A 235 -5.73 -3.88 -22.62
C ALA A 235 -4.55 -3.66 -23.57
N ASN A 236 -3.52 -4.48 -23.47
CA ASN A 236 -2.32 -4.38 -24.28
C ASN A 236 -2.57 -4.72 -25.75
N ALA A 237 -3.53 -5.60 -26.05
CA ALA A 237 -4.00 -5.81 -27.42
C ALA A 237 -4.70 -4.56 -27.99
N LEU A 238 -5.56 -3.91 -27.20
CA LEU A 238 -6.27 -2.69 -27.60
C LEU A 238 -5.33 -1.47 -27.69
N ILE A 239 -4.28 -1.39 -26.87
CA ILE A 239 -3.22 -0.38 -26.97
C ILE A 239 -2.42 -0.56 -28.27
N ARG A 240 -1.99 -1.79 -28.58
CA ARG A 240 -1.30 -2.11 -29.86
C ARG A 240 -2.17 -1.84 -31.08
N ALA A 241 -3.49 -1.98 -30.97
CA ALA A 241 -4.45 -1.63 -32.01
C ALA A 241 -4.74 -0.11 -32.11
N GLY A 242 -4.30 0.69 -31.12
CA GLY A 242 -4.59 2.13 -31.03
C GLY A 242 -6.02 2.45 -30.57
N THR A 243 -6.76 1.45 -30.08
CA THR A 243 -8.15 1.55 -29.62
C THR A 243 -8.22 2.07 -28.17
N LEU A 244 -7.43 1.48 -27.27
CA LEU A 244 -7.22 2.01 -25.91
C LEU A 244 -6.04 2.99 -25.95
N ARG A 245 -6.25 4.23 -25.51
CA ARG A 245 -5.20 5.26 -25.48
C ARG A 245 -4.73 5.49 -24.04
N VAL A 246 -3.46 5.19 -23.81
CA VAL A 246 -2.74 5.55 -22.58
C VAL A 246 -2.23 7.00 -22.73
N PRO A 247 -2.50 7.90 -21.78
CA PRO A 247 -1.97 9.26 -21.81
C PRO A 247 -0.47 9.26 -21.52
N ALA A 248 0.27 10.09 -22.26
CA ALA A 248 1.70 10.29 -22.04
C ALA A 248 1.99 10.90 -20.67
N VAL A 249 3.10 10.49 -20.06
CA VAL A 249 3.64 11.13 -18.86
C VAL A 249 4.06 12.58 -19.16
N GLY A 250 3.85 13.46 -18.19
CA GLY A 250 4.29 14.86 -18.28
C GLY A 250 5.78 15.06 -17.99
N GLN A 251 6.18 16.32 -17.86
CA GLN A 251 7.47 16.72 -17.28
C GLN A 251 7.24 17.24 -15.86
N ALA A 252 8.05 16.79 -14.92
CA ALA A 252 8.00 17.18 -13.51
C ALA A 252 8.75 18.50 -13.25
N LYS A 253 8.49 19.13 -12.10
CA LYS A 253 9.15 20.35 -11.60
C LYS A 253 10.68 20.24 -11.47
N ASP A 254 11.22 19.03 -11.36
CA ASP A 254 12.66 18.75 -11.33
C ASP A 254 13.30 18.66 -12.73
N GLY A 255 12.51 18.84 -13.80
CA GLY A 255 12.94 18.79 -15.19
C GLY A 255 13.00 17.39 -15.79
N LEU A 256 12.82 16.34 -14.99
CA LEU A 256 12.75 14.95 -15.46
C LEU A 256 11.33 14.58 -15.91
N PRO A 257 11.11 13.45 -16.60
CA PRO A 257 9.76 12.92 -16.81
C PRO A 257 9.02 12.72 -15.47
N CYS A 258 7.70 12.88 -15.50
CA CYS A 258 6.85 12.43 -14.40
C CYS A 258 7.08 10.92 -14.18
N PRO A 259 7.31 10.45 -12.94
CA PRO A 259 7.49 9.04 -12.66
C PRO A 259 6.20 8.26 -13.00
N THR A 260 6.36 6.99 -13.38
CA THR A 260 5.26 6.02 -13.32
C THR A 260 5.43 5.16 -12.08
N VAL A 261 4.49 4.26 -11.78
CA VAL A 261 4.62 3.33 -10.63
C VAL A 261 5.89 2.48 -10.71
N ARG A 262 6.41 2.17 -11.91
CA ARG A 262 7.68 1.44 -12.10
C ARG A 262 8.93 2.33 -12.13
N ASP A 263 8.85 3.57 -11.64
CA ASP A 263 10.01 4.44 -11.47
C ASP A 263 10.62 4.26 -10.07
N PHE A 264 11.94 4.09 -9.98
CA PHE A 264 12.61 3.88 -8.69
C PHE A 264 12.52 5.07 -7.73
N SER A 265 12.02 6.24 -8.14
CA SER A 265 11.73 7.37 -7.23
C SER A 265 10.37 7.30 -6.53
N VAL A 266 9.54 6.30 -6.84
CA VAL A 266 8.30 6.00 -6.07
C VAL A 266 8.64 5.46 -4.68
N ILE A 267 9.78 4.76 -4.56
CA ILE A 267 10.33 4.18 -3.33
C ILE A 267 9.42 3.14 -2.68
N ASP A 268 9.77 1.88 -2.91
CA ASP A 268 9.32 0.75 -2.12
C ASP A 268 10.24 -0.48 -2.29
N GLN A 269 10.04 -1.49 -1.44
CA GLN A 269 10.60 -2.82 -1.61
C GLN A 269 10.03 -3.54 -2.86
N ASP A 270 8.77 -3.29 -3.25
CA ASP A 270 8.11 -3.92 -4.40
C ASP A 270 7.04 -3.04 -5.09
N GLN A 271 7.48 -2.12 -5.96
CA GLN A 271 6.53 -1.31 -6.75
C GLN A 271 5.53 -2.14 -7.53
N SER A 272 4.34 -1.53 -7.68
CA SER A 272 3.09 -2.05 -8.26
C SER A 272 2.04 -2.49 -7.23
N ASP A 273 2.30 -2.33 -5.93
CA ASP A 273 1.39 -2.67 -4.84
C ASP A 273 0.49 -1.48 -4.37
N ASN A 274 -0.50 -1.76 -3.52
CA ASN A 274 -1.78 -2.22 -4.10
C ASN A 274 -2.69 -1.14 -4.67
N VAL A 275 -3.88 -0.92 -4.10
CA VAL A 275 -5.00 -0.23 -4.78
C VAL A 275 -5.18 1.21 -4.30
N THR A 276 -5.85 2.04 -5.10
CA THR A 276 -6.18 3.43 -4.74
C THR A 276 -7.58 3.60 -4.14
N ALA A 277 -8.38 2.52 -4.10
CA ALA A 277 -9.76 2.52 -3.62
C ALA A 277 -9.90 3.08 -2.20
N GLN A 278 -11.01 3.77 -1.96
CA GLN A 278 -11.31 4.44 -0.67
C GLN A 278 -12.73 4.17 -0.19
N TYR A 279 -12.89 4.04 1.12
CA TYR A 279 -14.18 3.86 1.77
C TYR A 279 -14.40 4.92 2.86
N LEU A 280 -15.65 5.01 3.32
CA LEU A 280 -16.03 5.78 4.50
C LEU A 280 -16.42 4.82 5.62
N ALA A 281 -15.90 5.04 6.83
CA ALA A 281 -16.28 4.29 8.02
C ALA A 281 -17.02 5.15 9.05
N LEU A 282 -18.03 4.58 9.69
CA LEU A 282 -18.71 5.16 10.85
C LEU A 282 -18.12 4.60 12.18
N PRO A 283 -18.22 5.35 13.30
CA PRO A 283 -17.78 4.88 14.62
C PRO A 283 -18.50 3.61 15.14
N ASN A 284 -19.57 3.16 14.48
CA ASN A 284 -20.28 1.92 14.81
C ASN A 284 -19.74 0.68 14.05
N GLY A 285 -18.67 0.83 13.26
CA GLY A 285 -18.05 -0.24 12.48
C GLY A 285 -18.60 -0.43 11.06
N GLN A 286 -19.68 0.25 10.69
CA GLN A 286 -20.22 0.15 9.33
C GLN A 286 -19.43 0.98 8.32
N THR A 287 -19.27 0.46 7.11
CA THR A 287 -18.57 1.10 6.00
C THR A 287 -19.48 1.36 4.79
N ALA A 288 -19.06 2.27 3.91
CA ALA A 288 -19.68 2.56 2.62
C ALA A 288 -18.62 2.92 1.57
N GLN A 289 -18.98 2.82 0.29
CA GLN A 289 -18.16 3.37 -0.80
C GLN A 289 -18.00 4.89 -0.61
N ARG A 290 -16.83 5.43 -0.96
CA ARG A 290 -16.57 6.87 -0.86
C ARG A 290 -17.16 7.61 -2.06
N ASN A 291 -18.46 7.92 -1.98
CA ASN A 291 -19.21 8.61 -3.02
C ASN A 291 -20.14 9.69 -2.44
N ALA A 292 -20.75 10.52 -3.30
CA ALA A 292 -21.55 11.66 -2.85
C ALA A 292 -22.82 11.23 -2.11
N ALA A 293 -23.43 10.10 -2.52
CA ALA A 293 -24.58 9.52 -1.82
C ALA A 293 -24.22 9.08 -0.38
N ALA A 294 -23.06 8.46 -0.20
CA ALA A 294 -22.57 8.03 1.10
C ALA A 294 -22.21 9.23 2.01
N VAL A 295 -21.46 10.21 1.49
CA VAL A 295 -21.14 11.45 2.21
C VAL A 295 -22.43 12.17 2.66
N ALA A 296 -23.43 12.28 1.79
CA ALA A 296 -24.70 12.93 2.11
C ALA A 296 -25.53 12.17 3.16
N ALA A 297 -25.50 10.84 3.16
CA ALA A 297 -26.26 10.00 4.10
C ALA A 297 -25.57 9.86 5.47
N MET A 298 -24.23 9.82 5.51
CA MET A 298 -23.44 9.58 6.72
C MET A 298 -23.03 10.88 7.42
N GLY A 299 -22.97 12.00 6.69
CA GLY A 299 -22.58 13.31 7.20
C GLY A 299 -21.12 13.37 7.66
N ASN A 300 -20.80 14.37 8.49
CA ASN A 300 -19.43 14.71 8.86
C ASN A 300 -18.80 13.81 9.95
N ASN A 301 -19.44 12.69 10.32
CA ASN A 301 -18.97 11.79 11.39
C ASN A 301 -18.35 10.51 10.81
N THR A 302 -17.57 10.66 9.74
CA THR A 302 -16.94 9.58 8.99
C THR A 302 -15.42 9.65 9.06
N VAL A 303 -14.78 8.49 8.92
CA VAL A 303 -13.34 8.35 8.73
C VAL A 303 -13.10 7.89 7.30
N ASP A 304 -12.24 8.59 6.57
CA ASP A 304 -11.73 8.13 5.28
C ASP A 304 -10.80 6.92 5.50
N LEU A 305 -11.13 5.79 4.87
CA LEU A 305 -10.26 4.61 4.79
C LEU A 305 -9.56 4.62 3.42
N ALA A 306 -8.24 4.41 3.43
CA ALA A 306 -7.43 4.32 2.22
C ALA A 306 -6.33 3.25 2.40
N ASN A 307 -5.93 2.61 1.30
CA ASN A 307 -4.86 1.62 1.33
C ASN A 307 -3.47 2.29 1.33
N ALA A 308 -2.53 1.80 2.13
CA ALA A 308 -1.14 2.26 2.15
C ALA A 308 -0.33 1.76 0.93
N SER A 309 -0.78 2.11 -0.28
CA SER A 309 -0.33 1.58 -1.57
C SER A 309 0.69 2.49 -2.28
N ASP A 310 1.56 1.90 -3.10
CA ASP A 310 2.43 2.61 -4.05
C ASP A 310 1.68 3.39 -5.12
N ASN A 311 0.56 2.84 -5.60
CA ASN A 311 -0.32 3.54 -6.52
C ASN A 311 -0.94 4.78 -5.84
N LEU A 312 -1.41 4.67 -4.60
CA LEU A 312 -1.90 5.83 -3.85
C LEU A 312 -0.78 6.85 -3.57
N LEU A 313 0.42 6.38 -3.21
CA LEU A 313 1.61 7.20 -3.01
C LEU A 313 1.97 7.99 -4.27
N LEU A 314 1.99 7.32 -5.43
CA LEU A 314 2.24 7.93 -6.72
C LEU A 314 1.21 9.02 -7.01
N ASP A 315 -0.07 8.67 -6.98
CA ASP A 315 -1.14 9.48 -7.55
C ASP A 315 -1.55 10.67 -6.69
N VAL A 316 -1.55 10.51 -5.37
CA VAL A 316 -2.03 11.52 -4.41
C VAL A 316 -0.89 12.37 -3.85
N PHE A 317 0.33 11.82 -3.76
CA PHE A 317 1.45 12.50 -3.10
C PHE A 317 2.58 12.87 -4.07
N ILE A 318 3.16 11.90 -4.78
CA ILE A 318 4.35 12.14 -5.62
C ILE A 318 4.02 12.99 -6.84
N LEU A 319 3.04 12.58 -7.66
CA LEU A 319 2.70 13.28 -8.90
C LEU A 319 2.27 14.73 -8.62
N PRO A 320 1.33 15.04 -7.70
CA PRO A 320 0.94 16.42 -7.42
C PRO A 320 2.09 17.27 -6.87
N THR A 321 2.94 16.70 -6.00
CA THR A 321 4.13 17.38 -5.47
C THR A 321 5.10 17.74 -6.59
N LEU A 322 5.32 16.83 -7.54
CA LEU A 322 6.12 17.06 -8.75
C LEU A 322 5.43 17.94 -9.82
N GLY A 323 4.16 18.32 -9.65
CA GLY A 323 3.40 19.10 -10.64
C GLY A 323 2.85 18.28 -11.80
N CYS A 324 2.85 16.96 -11.65
CA CYS A 324 2.29 15.99 -12.58
C CYS A 324 0.84 15.68 -12.24
N ALA A 325 0.11 15.05 -13.18
CA ALA A 325 -1.23 14.54 -12.97
C ALA A 325 -1.25 13.01 -13.15
N PRO A 326 -1.98 12.25 -12.32
CA PRO A 326 -2.19 10.82 -12.52
C PRO A 326 -3.10 10.56 -13.73
N TRP A 327 -3.04 9.35 -14.28
CA TRP A 327 -4.06 8.92 -15.24
C TRP A 327 -5.32 8.48 -14.49
N THR A 328 -6.43 9.15 -14.76
CA THR A 328 -7.74 8.83 -14.17
C THR A 328 -8.75 8.32 -15.19
N GLN A 329 -9.73 7.54 -14.72
CA GLN A 329 -10.92 7.12 -15.46
C GLN A 329 -12.17 7.19 -14.57
N PRO A 330 -13.39 7.29 -15.13
CA PRO A 330 -14.63 7.33 -14.34
C PRO A 330 -14.81 6.06 -13.50
N ASN A 331 -15.05 6.21 -12.19
CA ASN A 331 -15.40 5.12 -11.28
C ASN A 331 -16.91 5.07 -11.02
N GLY A 332 -17.55 3.94 -11.35
CA GLY A 332 -18.98 3.70 -11.13
C GLY A 332 -19.40 3.53 -9.65
N ALA A 333 -18.47 3.24 -8.76
CA ALA A 333 -18.67 3.25 -7.31
C ALA A 333 -18.65 4.68 -6.72
N ASN A 334 -18.05 5.63 -7.44
CA ASN A 334 -17.80 7.02 -7.04
C ASN A 334 -18.58 8.01 -7.93
N ASP A 335 -19.85 7.71 -8.23
CA ASP A 335 -20.77 8.56 -9.02
C ASP A 335 -20.23 9.01 -10.40
N GLY A 336 -19.31 8.23 -10.99
CA GLY A 336 -18.65 8.56 -12.25
C GLY A 336 -17.52 9.60 -12.14
N GLN A 337 -17.13 10.00 -10.93
CA GLN A 337 -15.94 10.83 -10.71
C GLN A 337 -14.70 10.10 -11.21
N ALA A 338 -13.74 10.87 -11.74
CA ALA A 338 -12.53 10.32 -12.32
C ALA A 338 -11.44 10.19 -11.26
N GLU A 339 -10.88 8.99 -11.14
CA GLU A 339 -9.82 8.64 -10.20
C GLU A 339 -8.81 7.69 -10.85
N SER A 340 -7.65 7.55 -10.23
CA SER A 340 -6.59 6.65 -10.67
C SER A 340 -6.80 5.24 -10.13
N SER A 341 -6.02 4.28 -10.62
CA SER A 341 -6.04 2.89 -10.12
C SER A 341 -4.77 2.15 -10.52
N LEU A 342 -4.45 1.07 -9.79
CA LEU A 342 -3.35 0.15 -10.11
C LEU A 342 -3.28 -0.20 -11.62
N PRO A 343 -4.35 -0.71 -12.28
CA PRO A 343 -4.28 -1.05 -13.70
C PRO A 343 -4.01 0.14 -14.63
N LEU A 344 -4.41 1.36 -14.29
CA LEU A 344 -4.06 2.53 -15.10
C LEU A 344 -2.57 2.86 -14.98
N ASN A 345 -2.05 2.80 -13.76
CA ASN A 345 -0.65 3.10 -13.47
C ASN A 345 0.28 2.07 -14.09
N GLU A 346 -0.06 0.77 -14.04
CA GLU A 346 0.70 -0.30 -14.71
C GLU A 346 0.68 -0.16 -16.23
N LEU A 347 -0.47 0.15 -16.83
CA LEU A 347 -0.57 0.39 -18.27
C LEU A 347 0.22 1.64 -18.70
N GLN A 348 0.25 2.70 -17.88
CA GLN A 348 1.10 3.86 -18.14
C GLN A 348 2.59 3.54 -18.01
N ALA A 349 2.96 2.77 -16.99
CA ALA A 349 4.34 2.31 -16.78
C ALA A 349 4.82 1.39 -17.91
N MET A 350 3.98 0.47 -18.39
CA MET A 350 4.28 -0.41 -19.52
C MET A 350 4.61 0.39 -20.80
N VAL A 351 3.85 1.45 -21.08
CA VAL A 351 4.04 2.25 -22.31
C VAL A 351 5.18 3.26 -22.19
N PHE A 352 5.39 3.87 -21.02
CA PHE A 352 6.23 5.07 -20.90
C PHE A 352 7.44 4.96 -19.95
N GLN A 353 7.57 3.94 -19.09
CA GLN A 353 8.72 3.85 -18.19
C GLN A 353 10.00 3.49 -18.93
N ALA A 354 10.99 4.37 -18.89
CA ALA A 354 12.33 4.12 -19.41
C ALA A 354 13.20 3.37 -18.41
N ALA A 355 14.15 2.56 -18.90
CA ALA A 355 15.07 1.79 -18.07
C ALA A 355 15.96 2.70 -17.18
N PRO A 356 16.27 2.30 -15.91
CA PRO A 356 15.86 1.05 -15.29
C PRO A 356 14.39 1.09 -14.89
N VAL A 357 13.71 -0.02 -15.18
CA VAL A 357 12.29 -0.22 -14.84
C VAL A 357 12.25 -0.98 -13.53
N ALA A 358 11.53 -0.47 -12.55
CA ALA A 358 11.34 -1.13 -11.28
C ALA A 358 10.33 -2.28 -11.47
N LEU A 359 10.86 -3.51 -11.45
CA LEU A 359 10.09 -4.74 -11.61
C LEU A 359 10.27 -5.58 -10.35
N VAL A 360 9.17 -6.14 -9.84
CA VAL A 360 9.10 -6.90 -8.59
C VAL A 360 10.21 -7.96 -8.56
N PRO A 361 11.23 -7.84 -7.69
CA PRO A 361 12.42 -8.67 -7.74
C PRO A 361 12.25 -9.99 -6.97
N LEU A 362 13.14 -10.96 -7.21
CA LEU A 362 13.09 -12.29 -6.58
C LEU A 362 13.25 -12.27 -5.05
N ASN A 363 13.82 -11.18 -4.50
CA ASN A 363 13.97 -10.94 -3.07
C ASN A 363 12.83 -10.10 -2.46
N ASN A 364 11.77 -9.77 -3.21
CA ASN A 364 10.58 -9.15 -2.61
C ASN A 364 9.98 -10.11 -1.55
N PRO A 365 9.85 -9.68 -0.27
CA PRO A 365 9.19 -10.43 0.80
C PRO A 365 7.84 -11.03 0.41
N MET A 366 6.98 -10.29 -0.30
CA MET A 366 5.66 -10.75 -0.76
C MET A 366 5.74 -11.93 -1.73
N THR A 367 6.88 -12.14 -2.41
CA THR A 367 7.10 -13.23 -3.38
C THR A 367 7.94 -14.39 -2.87
N LEU A 368 8.47 -14.31 -1.64
CA LEU A 368 9.22 -15.41 -1.03
C LEU A 368 8.29 -16.59 -0.69
N VAL A 369 8.84 -17.80 -0.70
CA VAL A 369 8.20 -19.02 -0.18
C VAL A 369 9.09 -19.56 0.93
N ASN A 370 8.60 -19.54 2.18
CA ASN A 370 9.38 -19.92 3.36
C ASN A 370 10.75 -19.20 3.41
N ASN A 371 10.74 -17.88 3.19
CA ASN A 371 11.92 -16.99 3.10
C ASN A 371 12.92 -17.33 1.97
N ASN A 372 12.57 -18.20 1.02
CA ASN A 372 13.37 -18.49 -0.16
C ASN A 372 12.80 -17.80 -1.41
N GLN A 373 13.69 -17.35 -2.30
CA GLN A 373 13.31 -16.75 -3.58
C GLN A 373 12.51 -17.75 -4.44
N SER A 374 11.44 -17.28 -5.09
CA SER A 374 10.58 -18.12 -5.92
C SER A 374 10.19 -17.43 -7.22
N ALA A 375 10.85 -17.81 -8.32
CA ALA A 375 10.50 -17.31 -9.65
C ALA A 375 9.04 -17.63 -10.03
N ALA A 376 8.49 -18.77 -9.57
CA ALA A 376 7.10 -19.13 -9.79
C ALA A 376 6.12 -18.18 -9.07
N LYS A 377 6.34 -17.90 -7.78
CA LYS A 377 5.49 -16.97 -7.02
C LYS A 377 5.66 -15.53 -7.51
N THR A 378 6.89 -15.13 -7.84
CA THR A 378 7.18 -13.82 -8.46
C THR A 378 6.49 -13.66 -9.81
N ASN A 379 6.46 -14.71 -10.65
CA ASN A 379 5.79 -14.65 -11.95
C ASN A 379 4.26 -14.61 -11.85
N LEU A 380 3.67 -15.19 -10.79
CA LEU A 380 2.25 -15.02 -10.48
C LEU A 380 1.96 -13.57 -10.09
N TYR A 381 2.74 -13.00 -9.16
CA TYR A 381 2.61 -11.59 -8.76
C TYR A 381 2.74 -10.67 -9.98
N ARG A 382 3.82 -10.81 -10.77
CA ARG A 382 4.10 -10.00 -11.96
C ARG A 382 2.99 -10.06 -13.01
N ALA A 383 2.33 -11.21 -13.17
CA ALA A 383 1.16 -11.34 -14.06
C ALA A 383 -0.06 -10.55 -13.55
N GLY A 384 -0.19 -10.41 -12.23
CA GLY A 384 -1.18 -9.57 -11.57
C GLY A 384 -0.95 -8.05 -11.73
N VAL A 385 0.23 -7.62 -12.19
CA VAL A 385 0.62 -6.21 -12.35
C VAL A 385 1.25 -5.89 -13.73
N ASP A 386 0.92 -6.64 -14.78
CA ASP A 386 1.41 -6.46 -16.16
C ASP A 386 2.95 -6.37 -16.33
N GLN A 387 3.70 -7.04 -15.46
CA GLN A 387 5.15 -7.06 -15.52
C GLN A 387 5.68 -8.29 -16.30
N PRO A 388 6.77 -8.16 -17.08
CA PRO A 388 7.33 -9.28 -17.81
C PRO A 388 7.86 -10.37 -16.87
N GLN A 389 7.52 -11.63 -17.18
CA GLN A 389 7.91 -12.78 -16.39
C GLN A 389 9.44 -12.98 -16.38
N ILE A 390 9.94 -13.46 -15.24
CA ILE A 390 11.31 -13.92 -15.08
C ILE A 390 11.56 -15.09 -16.04
N GLY A 391 12.69 -15.02 -16.75
CA GLY A 391 13.03 -15.95 -17.84
C GLY A 391 12.62 -15.47 -19.24
N ALA A 392 11.67 -14.53 -19.35
CA ALA A 392 11.30 -13.88 -20.61
C ALA A 392 12.18 -12.64 -20.91
N GLY A 393 13.49 -12.74 -20.67
CA GLY A 393 14.45 -11.64 -20.79
C GLY A 393 14.59 -10.74 -19.54
N ALA A 394 13.66 -10.82 -18.59
CA ALA A 394 13.82 -10.22 -17.26
C ALA A 394 14.51 -11.19 -16.29
N SER A 395 15.49 -10.72 -15.52
CA SER A 395 16.25 -11.53 -14.54
C SER A 395 15.54 -11.66 -13.18
N GLY A 396 14.87 -10.60 -12.72
CA GLY A 396 14.38 -10.51 -11.35
C GLY A 396 15.48 -10.35 -10.31
N ASP A 397 16.70 -9.98 -10.72
CA ASP A 397 17.86 -9.87 -9.83
C ASP A 397 17.71 -8.79 -8.76
N GLY A 398 17.74 -9.21 -7.49
CA GLY A 398 17.66 -8.35 -6.33
C GLY A 398 18.87 -7.43 -6.15
N ALA A 399 20.07 -7.84 -6.58
CA ALA A 399 21.26 -7.00 -6.50
C ALA A 399 21.15 -5.78 -7.44
N THR A 400 20.73 -6.02 -8.69
CA THR A 400 20.39 -4.97 -9.66
C THR A 400 19.27 -4.06 -9.14
N TYR A 401 18.19 -4.63 -8.57
CA TYR A 401 17.09 -3.83 -8.03
C TYR A 401 17.57 -2.91 -6.88
N CYS A 402 18.25 -3.45 -5.87
CA CYS A 402 18.86 -2.67 -4.78
C CYS A 402 19.80 -1.58 -5.32
N THR A 403 20.64 -1.92 -6.31
CA THR A 403 21.56 -0.96 -6.92
C THR A 403 20.81 0.17 -7.62
N ASN A 404 19.74 -0.10 -8.36
CA ASN A 404 18.95 0.94 -9.01
C ASN A 404 18.23 1.83 -7.98
N LEU A 405 17.62 1.24 -6.95
CA LEU A 405 16.90 1.96 -5.90
C LEU A 405 17.81 2.94 -5.13
N PHE A 406 19.02 2.53 -4.77
CA PHE A 406 19.94 3.32 -3.93
C PHE A 406 21.04 4.10 -4.68
N ASN A 407 21.41 3.67 -5.89
CA ASN A 407 22.54 4.26 -6.64
C ASN A 407 22.17 4.88 -8.01
N ASP A 408 21.05 4.55 -8.66
CA ASP A 408 20.65 5.28 -9.90
C ASP A 408 20.21 6.71 -9.55
N PRO A 409 20.57 7.73 -10.34
CA PRO A 409 20.09 9.11 -10.17
C PRO A 409 18.55 9.26 -10.16
N ARG A 410 17.81 8.30 -10.73
CA ARG A 410 16.33 8.24 -10.73
C ARG A 410 15.74 7.37 -9.61
N GLY A 411 16.56 6.73 -8.79
CA GLY A 411 16.12 6.09 -7.55
C GLY A 411 15.91 7.11 -6.43
N ILE A 412 16.19 6.71 -5.19
CA ILE A 412 16.12 7.60 -4.01
C ILE A 412 16.98 8.87 -4.16
N ARG A 413 18.01 8.83 -5.01
CA ARG A 413 18.86 10.00 -5.32
C ARG A 413 18.08 11.13 -5.98
N ARG A 414 17.00 10.84 -6.73
CA ARG A 414 16.08 11.86 -7.26
C ARG A 414 15.36 12.60 -6.13
N VAL A 415 14.89 11.86 -5.13
CA VAL A 415 14.17 12.41 -3.97
C VAL A 415 15.08 13.33 -3.14
N PHE A 416 16.35 12.94 -2.93
CA PHE A 416 17.35 13.77 -2.27
C PHE A 416 17.80 14.98 -3.10
N ALA A 417 18.01 14.83 -4.41
CA ALA A 417 18.32 15.96 -5.28
C ALA A 417 17.16 16.97 -5.36
N GLY A 418 15.92 16.47 -5.35
CA GLY A 418 14.68 17.24 -5.31
C GLY A 418 14.19 17.59 -3.91
N GLN A 419 15.02 17.53 -2.85
CA GLN A 419 14.58 17.63 -1.45
C GLN A 419 13.61 18.80 -1.20
N THR A 420 13.85 19.99 -1.72
CA THR A 420 12.96 21.16 -1.54
C THR A 420 11.59 20.97 -2.21
N ILE A 421 11.51 20.24 -3.32
CA ILE A 421 10.25 19.93 -4.00
C ILE A 421 9.48 18.88 -3.18
N PHE A 422 10.13 17.77 -2.81
CA PHE A 422 9.48 16.70 -2.05
C PHE A 422 9.12 17.14 -0.61
N ALA A 423 9.90 17.99 0.05
CA ALA A 423 9.58 18.50 1.38
C ALA A 423 8.39 19.47 1.41
N ALA A 424 7.95 19.99 0.26
CA ALA A 424 6.72 20.78 0.12
C ALA A 424 5.45 19.90 -0.01
N GLY A 425 5.62 18.59 -0.25
CA GLY A 425 4.52 17.62 -0.30
C GLY A 425 4.08 17.15 1.10
N PRO A 426 2.77 16.89 1.32
CA PRO A 426 2.28 16.35 2.58
C PRO A 426 2.84 14.93 2.82
N SER A 427 3.06 14.55 4.08
CA SER A 427 3.41 13.17 4.39
C SER A 427 2.20 12.24 4.22
N PRO A 428 2.34 11.07 3.56
CA PRO A 428 1.35 9.99 3.58
C PRO A 428 1.04 9.48 4.99
N ASP A 429 2.06 9.40 5.85
CA ASP A 429 1.89 9.09 7.27
C ASP A 429 2.73 10.04 8.14
N GLN A 430 2.04 10.80 8.99
CA GLN A 430 2.64 11.74 9.94
C GLN A 430 3.32 11.06 11.14
N ALA A 431 3.05 9.78 11.41
CA ALA A 431 3.78 8.99 12.40
C ALA A 431 5.14 8.48 11.87
N THR A 432 5.30 8.38 10.54
CA THR A 432 6.54 7.98 9.88
C THR A 432 7.41 9.17 9.51
N GLY A 433 6.85 10.20 8.88
CA GLY A 433 7.59 11.38 8.40
C GLY A 433 6.81 12.69 8.49
N THR A 434 7.52 13.79 8.67
CA THR A 434 6.91 15.14 8.76
C THR A 434 6.42 15.72 7.42
N ASN A 435 6.96 15.25 6.30
CA ASN A 435 6.63 15.63 4.92
C ASN A 435 7.00 14.49 3.95
N LEU A 436 6.59 14.60 2.68
CA LEU A 436 6.83 13.55 1.68
C LEU A 436 8.32 13.20 1.50
N PHE A 437 9.24 14.17 1.55
CA PHE A 437 10.69 13.89 1.51
C PHE A 437 11.13 12.99 2.69
N THR A 438 10.75 13.34 3.92
CA THR A 438 11.13 12.54 5.10
C THR A 438 10.45 11.18 5.14
N PHE A 439 9.21 11.06 4.63
CA PHE A 439 8.51 9.79 4.47
C PHE A 439 9.23 8.87 3.46
N LEU A 440 9.54 9.37 2.26
CA LEU A 440 10.23 8.60 1.24
C LEU A 440 11.65 8.19 1.69
N ALA A 441 12.34 9.04 2.44
CA ALA A 441 13.62 8.68 3.04
C ALA A 441 13.49 7.58 4.11
N ALA A 442 12.46 7.64 4.96
CA ALA A 442 12.16 6.60 5.93
C ALA A 442 11.85 5.26 5.24
N ARG A 443 10.96 5.27 4.25
CA ARG A 443 10.56 4.08 3.50
C ARG A 443 11.72 3.46 2.73
N ALA A 444 12.59 4.27 2.12
CA ALA A 444 13.81 3.77 1.48
C ALA A 444 14.78 3.14 2.49
N ASN A 445 14.89 3.71 3.69
CA ASN A 445 15.75 3.15 4.74
C ASN A 445 15.29 1.75 5.16
N GLU A 446 13.98 1.52 5.25
CA GLU A 446 13.39 0.21 5.54
C GLU A 446 13.41 -0.75 4.35
N SER A 447 13.15 -0.26 3.13
CA SER A 447 13.22 -1.05 1.89
C SER A 447 14.59 -1.71 1.71
N PHE A 448 15.65 -1.06 2.19
CA PHE A 448 17.01 -1.61 2.21
C PHE A 448 17.09 -2.91 3.03
N ASP A 449 16.49 -2.93 4.22
CA ASP A 449 16.51 -4.08 5.13
C ASP A 449 15.53 -5.16 4.67
N ASN A 450 14.33 -4.77 4.24
CA ASN A 450 13.30 -5.66 3.71
C ASN A 450 13.78 -6.46 2.50
N LEU A 451 14.53 -5.82 1.59
CA LEU A 451 15.14 -6.47 0.42
C LEU A 451 16.47 -7.17 0.75
N SER A 452 16.95 -7.09 2.00
CA SER A 452 18.25 -7.59 2.43
C SER A 452 19.40 -7.06 1.56
N CYS A 453 19.38 -5.78 1.18
CA CYS A 453 20.35 -5.21 0.24
C CYS A 453 21.81 -5.29 0.73
N ALA A 454 22.03 -5.37 2.06
CA ALA A 454 23.34 -5.66 2.66
C ALA A 454 23.93 -7.00 2.21
N SER A 455 23.09 -8.02 1.96
CA SER A 455 23.51 -9.35 1.48
C SER A 455 24.10 -9.33 0.07
N TYR A 456 23.86 -8.26 -0.70
CA TYR A 456 24.48 -8.00 -2.00
C TYR A 456 25.71 -7.08 -1.91
N GLY A 457 26.20 -6.77 -0.71
CA GLY A 457 27.38 -5.93 -0.47
C GLY A 457 27.12 -4.43 -0.53
N LEU A 458 25.86 -3.98 -0.60
CA LEU A 458 25.53 -2.57 -0.47
C LEU A 458 25.61 -2.14 1.01
N THR A 459 25.83 -0.85 1.23
CA THR A 459 25.64 -0.20 2.55
C THR A 459 24.45 0.75 2.43
N ASN A 460 23.57 0.81 3.44
CA ASN A 460 22.44 1.73 3.44
C ASN A 460 22.98 3.17 3.41
N PRO A 461 22.74 3.95 2.34
CA PRO A 461 23.35 5.27 2.22
C PRO A 461 22.58 6.33 3.00
N ILE A 462 21.42 6.00 3.58
CA ILE A 462 20.50 6.95 4.20
C ILE A 462 20.74 6.98 5.71
N THR A 463 20.89 8.19 6.26
CA THR A 463 20.85 8.43 7.70
C THR A 463 19.62 9.25 8.06
N LEU A 464 18.80 8.74 8.97
CA LEU A 464 17.56 9.39 9.43
C LEU A 464 17.81 10.18 10.72
N THR A 465 17.15 11.34 10.85
CA THR A 465 17.03 12.11 12.09
C THR A 465 15.60 11.99 12.58
N LEU A 466 15.41 11.46 13.79
CA LEU A 466 14.09 11.22 14.36
C LEU A 466 13.82 12.18 15.53
N ASP A 467 12.55 12.53 15.74
CA ASP A 467 12.11 13.27 16.93
C ASP A 467 11.99 12.35 18.17
N GLY A 468 11.54 12.92 19.30
CA GLY A 468 11.31 12.16 20.54
C GLY A 468 10.19 11.12 20.49
N ASN A 469 9.37 11.12 19.44
CA ASN A 469 8.31 10.13 19.19
C ASN A 469 8.75 9.05 18.18
N GLY A 470 9.88 9.23 17.51
CA GLY A 470 10.37 8.35 16.44
C GLY A 470 9.90 8.74 15.03
N VAL A 471 9.38 9.94 14.83
CA VAL A 471 8.99 10.48 13.51
C VAL A 471 10.24 11.03 12.80
N VAL A 472 10.42 10.73 11.51
CA VAL A 472 11.53 11.26 10.72
C VAL A 472 11.32 12.75 10.42
N THR A 473 12.25 13.58 10.90
CA THR A 473 12.24 15.04 10.76
C THR A 473 13.27 15.56 9.75
N ALA A 474 14.34 14.81 9.52
CA ALA A 474 15.31 15.06 8.46
C ALA A 474 15.99 13.76 8.02
N ALA A 475 16.61 13.78 6.84
CA ALA A 475 17.42 12.68 6.35
C ALA A 475 18.62 13.20 5.54
N THR A 476 19.71 12.44 5.50
CA THR A 476 20.87 12.69 4.63
C THR A 476 21.21 11.43 3.84
N ILE A 477 21.89 11.59 2.71
CA ILE A 477 22.33 10.48 1.86
C ILE A 477 23.84 10.55 1.58
N ALA A 478 24.52 9.42 1.69
CA ALA A 478 25.92 9.26 1.34
C ALA A 478 26.14 9.24 -0.19
N PRO A 479 27.37 9.56 -0.66
CA PRO A 479 27.77 9.31 -2.05
C PRO A 479 27.52 7.84 -2.45
N ALA A 480 27.34 7.59 -3.76
CA ALA A 480 27.19 6.22 -4.26
C ALA A 480 28.46 5.41 -4.02
N THR A 481 28.33 4.27 -3.34
CA THR A 481 29.40 3.30 -3.13
C THR A 481 29.10 2.01 -3.89
N GLY A 482 30.14 1.24 -4.21
CA GLY A 482 29.98 -0.12 -4.73
C GLY A 482 29.58 -0.25 -6.21
N VAL A 483 29.52 0.83 -6.99
CA VAL A 483 29.35 0.72 -8.46
C VAL A 483 30.66 0.18 -9.07
N PRO A 484 30.69 -1.02 -9.68
CA PRO A 484 31.79 -1.40 -10.53
C PRO A 484 31.81 -0.43 -11.70
N ALA A 485 32.95 0.18 -12.00
CA ALA A 485 33.06 1.11 -13.11
C ALA A 485 32.81 0.38 -14.44
N THR A 486 31.57 0.40 -14.91
CA THR A 486 31.23 0.08 -16.29
C THR A 486 31.78 1.19 -17.16
N THR A 487 33.05 1.04 -17.55
CA THR A 487 33.67 1.81 -18.63
C THR A 487 32.68 1.88 -19.78
N PRO A 488 32.23 3.07 -20.21
CA PRO A 488 31.32 3.17 -21.34
C PRO A 488 31.98 2.49 -22.54
N ALA A 489 31.38 1.40 -23.01
CA ALA A 489 31.76 0.84 -24.30
C ALA A 489 31.64 1.98 -25.32
N PRO A 490 32.66 2.26 -26.13
CA PRO A 490 32.63 3.39 -27.04
C PRO A 490 31.40 3.24 -27.92
N SER A 491 30.50 4.23 -27.87
CA SER A 491 29.28 4.23 -28.66
C SER A 491 29.66 4.35 -30.13
N THR A 492 29.85 3.21 -30.80
CA THR A 492 29.88 3.14 -32.25
C THR A 492 28.47 3.45 -32.75
N VAL A 493 28.19 4.74 -32.90
CA VAL A 493 26.98 5.26 -33.53
C VAL A 493 26.84 4.54 -34.87
N PRO A 494 25.77 3.75 -35.10
CA PRO A 494 25.47 3.26 -36.43
C PRO A 494 25.21 4.48 -37.30
N ALA A 495 26.05 4.69 -38.32
CA ALA A 495 25.92 5.83 -39.20
C ALA A 495 24.51 5.87 -39.79
N SER A 496 23.85 7.04 -39.70
CA SER A 496 22.50 7.23 -40.21
C SER A 496 22.47 6.84 -41.69
N PRO A 497 21.54 5.96 -42.13
CA PRO A 497 21.47 5.56 -43.53
C PRO A 497 21.13 6.79 -44.36
N THR A 498 22.13 7.29 -45.10
CA THR A 498 21.97 8.46 -45.96
C THR A 498 20.92 8.13 -47.03
N ALA A 499 19.79 8.84 -46.99
CA ALA A 499 18.69 8.63 -47.91
C ALA A 499 19.12 8.98 -49.35
N THR A 500 19.58 7.96 -50.08
CA THR A 500 19.97 8.09 -51.48
C THR A 500 18.71 8.37 -52.30
N ARG A 501 18.54 9.64 -52.70
CA ARG A 501 17.49 10.09 -53.63
C ARG A 501 17.51 9.22 -54.90
N SER A 502 16.49 8.39 -55.09
CA SER A 502 16.20 7.83 -56.41
C SER A 502 15.70 8.94 -57.36
N PRO A 503 16.04 8.88 -58.66
CA PRO A 503 15.73 9.95 -59.60
C PRO A 503 14.22 10.04 -59.88
N THR A 504 13.71 11.27 -59.94
CA THR A 504 12.31 11.58 -60.21
C THR A 504 11.93 11.18 -61.64
N ARG A 505 10.90 10.33 -61.78
CA ARG A 505 10.29 9.99 -63.06
C ARG A 505 9.40 11.16 -63.56
N PRO A 506 9.42 11.54 -64.85
CA PRO A 506 8.59 12.64 -65.36
C PRO A 506 7.08 12.30 -65.31
N PRO A 507 6.20 13.32 -65.20
CA PRO A 507 4.76 13.11 -65.13
C PRO A 507 4.17 12.68 -66.49
N THR A 508 3.52 11.52 -66.53
CA THR A 508 2.69 11.11 -67.66
C THR A 508 1.37 11.87 -67.66
N THR A 509 1.15 12.70 -68.67
CA THR A 509 -0.11 13.42 -68.91
C THR A 509 -1.27 12.45 -69.21
N ARG A 510 -2.36 12.56 -68.46
CA ARG A 510 -3.64 11.88 -68.76
C ARG A 510 -4.64 12.89 -69.34
N PRO A 511 -5.37 12.58 -70.44
CA PRO A 511 -6.32 13.51 -71.04
C PRO A 511 -7.53 13.81 -70.14
N ALA A 512 -8.08 15.01 -70.27
CA ALA A 512 -9.28 15.46 -69.57
C ALA A 512 -10.58 14.89 -70.20
N PRO A 513 -11.62 14.58 -69.39
CA PRO A 513 -12.95 14.25 -69.90
C PRO A 513 -13.72 15.50 -70.37
N PRO A 514 -14.70 15.36 -71.27
CA PRO A 514 -15.37 16.48 -71.92
C PRO A 514 -16.37 17.22 -71.03
N ARG A 515 -16.58 18.51 -71.33
CA ARG A 515 -17.60 19.37 -70.68
C ARG A 515 -19.00 19.11 -71.24
N ASN A 516 -19.90 18.68 -70.37
CA ASN A 516 -21.32 19.06 -70.35
C ASN A 516 -21.59 19.55 -68.91
N GLY A 517 -22.47 20.49 -68.59
CA GLY A 517 -23.42 21.27 -69.38
C GLY A 517 -24.49 21.77 -68.40
N ARG A 518 -24.62 23.11 -68.25
CA ARG A 518 -25.60 23.87 -67.43
C ARG A 518 -26.45 23.11 -66.39
N HIS A 519 -26.45 23.58 -65.14
CA HIS A 519 -27.60 24.35 -64.60
C HIS A 519 -27.23 25.11 -63.32
N GLN A 520 -27.65 26.37 -63.23
CA GLN A 520 -27.65 27.14 -61.98
C GLN A 520 -28.94 26.85 -61.22
N VAL A 521 -28.83 26.51 -59.93
CA VAL A 521 -29.76 26.96 -58.88
C VAL A 521 -28.90 27.22 -57.64
N GLY A 522 -29.01 28.41 -57.06
CA GLY A 522 -28.29 28.75 -55.84
C GLY A 522 -29.23 28.78 -54.63
N MET A 523 -28.70 28.50 -53.44
CA MET A 523 -29.25 29.05 -52.19
C MET A 523 -28.12 29.39 -51.22
N ARG A 524 -28.28 30.52 -50.53
CA ARG A 524 -27.42 30.96 -49.44
C ARG A 524 -27.85 30.27 -48.15
N GLY A 525 -26.90 29.77 -47.36
CA GLY A 525 -27.14 29.29 -46.00
C GLY A 525 -25.93 29.56 -45.12
N ARG A 526 -25.99 30.61 -44.29
CA ARG A 526 -25.06 30.79 -43.17
C ARG A 526 -25.47 29.81 -42.08
N PHE A 527 -24.51 29.21 -41.36
CA PHE A 527 -24.57 29.16 -39.90
C PHE A 527 -23.15 29.11 -39.31
N ARG A 528 -23.00 29.66 -38.12
CA ARG A 528 -21.74 29.78 -37.36
C ARG A 528 -21.79 28.84 -36.16
N ASN A 529 -20.59 28.40 -35.76
CA ASN A 529 -20.14 28.07 -34.42
C ASN A 529 -21.01 27.14 -33.55
N TRP A 530 -20.40 26.03 -33.15
CA TRP A 530 -19.95 25.93 -31.76
C TRP A 530 -18.43 26.18 -31.74
#